data_AF-A0A8H4PJX2-F1
#
_entry.id   AF-A0A8H4PJX2-F1
#
_cell.length_a   1.000
_cell.length_b   1.000
_cell.length_c   1.000
_cell.angle_alpha   90.00
_cell.angle_beta   90.00
_cell.angle_gamma   90.00
#
_symmetry.space_group_name_H-M   'P 1'
#
loop_
_entity.id
_entity.type
_entity.pdbx_description
1 polymer ?
#
loop_
_entity_poly.entity_id
_entity_poly.type
_entity_poly.pdbx_seq_one_letter_code
_entity_poly.pdbx_strand_id
1 'polypeptide(L)'
;MDSVSRHLLNSTSSLWTEDVTCPSTLRARLRDHDTPATSSSMKPAPYQDVYQQVQACLGSHFFDLNQDKKLLQPPPPEAHDPAAELREAYARNGMTLHAAAVEKLINAHSEVQSRITRFSNDSAATLSQCNALYSNIAYPLSATLCHDNTHPRATIATHLSDLKKEIARAREEIVRLTHEWDACCRSEAEVWKDLNRDLDNQGQAAAEPENEASKMANAFKTEAEDIVKAKCRQLGDIEKEFKADIQAETLKMMQNFCVDE
;
A
#
# COMPACT_ATOMS: atom_id res chain seq x y z
N MET A 1 29.63 -19.49 -28.81
CA MET A 1 29.72 -19.83 -27.39
C MET A 1 28.88 -18.81 -26.64
N ASP A 2 27.79 -19.34 -26.11
CA ASP A 2 27.00 -18.89 -24.96
C ASP A 2 27.78 -17.95 -24.02
N SER A 3 27.26 -16.92 -23.35
CA SER A 3 25.96 -16.57 -22.78
C SER A 3 26.33 -15.91 -21.45
N VAL A 4 25.67 -14.79 -21.09
CA VAL A 4 25.50 -14.35 -19.68
C VAL A 4 26.78 -13.82 -18.98
N SER A 5 26.81 -12.70 -18.25
CA SER A 5 25.78 -11.86 -17.68
C SER A 5 26.27 -10.42 -17.52
N ARG A 6 25.35 -9.49 -17.74
CA ARG A 6 25.47 -8.07 -17.39
C ARG A 6 25.19 -7.89 -15.90
N HIS A 7 26.09 -7.26 -15.17
CA HIS A 7 25.80 -6.42 -14.00
C HIS A 7 26.97 -5.42 -13.96
N LEU A 8 26.75 -4.11 -13.98
CA LEU A 8 26.46 -3.33 -12.77
C LEU A 8 25.82 -1.97 -13.13
N LEU A 9 24.70 -1.72 -12.44
CA LEU A 9 24.32 -0.46 -11.79
C LEU A 9 24.07 0.78 -12.67
N ASN A 10 22.83 0.87 -13.16
CA ASN A 10 22.18 2.15 -13.41
C ASN A 10 20.73 2.03 -12.91
N SER A 11 20.42 2.57 -11.73
CA SER A 11 19.06 2.85 -11.22
C SER A 11 19.11 3.46 -9.82
N THR A 12 19.14 4.78 -9.75
CA THR A 12 18.63 5.54 -8.59
C THR A 12 17.55 6.47 -9.12
N SER A 13 16.40 5.87 -9.43
CA SER A 13 15.16 6.56 -9.80
C SER A 13 13.98 5.65 -9.45
N SER A 14 13.69 5.54 -8.16
CA SER A 14 12.38 5.13 -7.64
C SER A 14 12.30 5.44 -6.14
N LEU A 15 12.47 6.71 -5.79
CA LEU A 15 11.97 7.24 -4.54
C LEU A 15 10.89 8.25 -4.95
N TRP A 16 9.69 8.14 -4.38
CA TRP A 16 8.54 9.06 -4.57
C TRP A 16 7.64 8.86 -5.78
N THR A 17 7.09 7.67 -6.02
CA THR A 17 5.66 7.49 -6.36
C THR A 17 5.35 6.01 -6.46
N GLU A 18 4.74 5.47 -5.41
CA GLU A 18 3.65 4.52 -5.52
C GLU A 18 3.11 4.30 -4.10
N ASP A 19 1.82 4.58 -3.95
CA ASP A 19 1.07 4.43 -2.72
C ASP A 19 1.36 3.09 -2.06
N VAL A 20 2.01 3.12 -0.89
CA VAL A 20 1.97 2.01 0.07
C VAL A 20 0.55 1.98 0.63
N THR A 21 -0.35 1.50 -0.22
CA THR A 21 -1.68 1.06 0.14
C THR A 21 -1.45 -0.23 0.91
N CYS A 22 -1.16 -0.12 2.21
CA CYS A 22 -1.18 -1.28 3.10
C CYS A 22 -2.50 -2.03 2.87
N PRO A 23 -2.51 -3.27 2.37
CA PRO A 23 -3.73 -4.03 2.20
C PRO A 23 -4.08 -4.63 3.57
N SER A 24 -4.33 -3.76 4.54
CA SER A 24 -5.03 -4.17 5.75
C SER A 24 -6.50 -4.36 5.37
N THR A 25 -6.82 -5.59 4.96
CA THR A 25 -8.18 -6.08 4.68
C THR A 25 -9.17 -5.75 5.81
N LEU A 26 -8.67 -5.48 7.01
CA LEU A 26 -9.44 -5.07 8.18
C LEU A 26 -9.91 -3.60 8.11
N ARG A 27 -9.09 -2.68 7.59
CA ARG A 27 -9.43 -1.24 7.48
C ARG A 27 -10.30 -0.94 6.27
N ALA A 28 -10.14 -1.72 5.19
CA ALA A 28 -11.04 -1.71 4.03
C ALA A 28 -12.45 -2.20 4.41
N ARG A 29 -12.56 -3.25 5.23
CA ARG A 29 -13.86 -3.76 5.73
C ARG A 29 -14.58 -2.80 6.68
N LEU A 30 -13.85 -1.95 7.41
CA LEU A 30 -14.44 -0.96 8.32
C LEU A 30 -14.92 0.32 7.63
N ARG A 31 -14.50 0.55 6.38
CA ARG A 31 -14.87 1.76 5.60
C ARG A 31 -15.95 1.50 4.56
N ASP A 32 -16.51 0.30 4.51
CA ASP A 32 -17.67 0.00 3.66
C ASP A 32 -18.89 0.72 4.26
N HIS A 33 -19.05 1.97 3.85
CA HIS A 33 -20.03 2.92 4.38
C HIS A 33 -21.37 2.86 3.64
N ASP A 34 -21.55 1.93 2.70
CA ASP A 34 -22.73 1.86 1.82
C ASP A 34 -23.43 0.49 1.80
N THR A 35 -23.24 -0.32 2.85
CA THR A 35 -24.31 -1.23 3.25
C THR A 35 -24.94 -0.68 4.52
N PRO A 36 -26.15 -0.07 4.49
CA PRO A 36 -26.94 -0.11 5.69
C PRO A 36 -27.03 -1.60 6.02
N ALA A 37 -26.48 -1.99 7.18
CA ALA A 37 -26.83 -3.27 7.76
C ALA A 37 -28.34 -3.31 7.67
N THR A 38 -28.87 -4.13 6.76
CA THR A 38 -30.31 -4.29 6.58
C THR A 38 -30.75 -4.60 7.97
N SER A 39 -31.44 -3.64 8.59
CA SER A 39 -31.89 -3.76 9.95
C SER A 39 -32.78 -4.97 9.88
N SER A 40 -32.26 -6.12 10.32
CA SER A 40 -33.06 -7.30 10.52
C SER A 40 -34.16 -6.80 11.43
N SER A 41 -35.36 -6.77 10.87
CA SER A 41 -36.54 -6.22 11.51
C SER A 41 -36.55 -6.73 12.95
N MET A 42 -36.32 -5.84 13.92
CA MET A 42 -36.35 -6.15 15.35
C MET A 42 -37.75 -6.57 15.83
N LYS A 43 -38.71 -6.75 14.92
CA LYS A 43 -39.98 -7.39 15.23
C LYS A 43 -39.75 -8.90 15.21
N PRO A 44 -39.95 -9.61 16.34
CA PRO A 44 -40.18 -11.04 16.31
C PRO A 44 -41.24 -11.31 15.24
N ALA A 45 -41.06 -12.33 14.41
CA ALA A 45 -42.13 -12.81 13.55
C ALA A 45 -43.40 -12.98 14.41
N PRO A 46 -44.61 -12.68 13.87
CA PRO A 46 -45.84 -12.74 14.66
C PRO A 46 -45.90 -14.11 15.33
N TYR A 47 -45.89 -14.10 16.67
CA TYR A 47 -45.84 -15.28 17.53
C TYR A 47 -47.17 -16.03 17.36
N GLN A 48 -47.31 -16.82 16.31
CA GLN A 48 -48.41 -17.75 16.17
C GLN A 48 -47.99 -19.01 16.93
N ASP A 49 -48.51 -19.10 18.15
CA ASP A 49 -48.42 -20.19 19.12
C ASP A 49 -47.50 -21.36 18.66
N VAL A 50 -46.22 -21.29 19.05
CA VAL A 50 -45.19 -22.29 18.71
C VAL A 50 -45.66 -23.70 19.08
N TYR A 51 -46.50 -23.82 20.11
CA TYR A 51 -47.17 -25.05 20.48
C TYR A 51 -48.04 -25.61 19.34
N GLN A 52 -48.90 -24.77 18.76
CA GLN A 52 -49.75 -25.13 17.62
C GLN A 52 -48.93 -25.41 16.38
N GLN A 53 -47.85 -24.69 16.14
CA GLN A 53 -46.97 -24.93 14.99
C GLN A 53 -46.26 -26.29 15.10
N VAL A 54 -45.75 -26.65 16.28
CA VAL A 54 -45.13 -27.96 16.52
C VAL A 54 -46.18 -29.08 16.45
N GLN A 55 -47.37 -28.87 17.00
CA GLN A 55 -48.49 -29.82 16.84
C GLN A 55 -48.91 -29.99 15.38
N ALA A 56 -48.98 -28.91 14.59
CA ALA A 56 -49.36 -28.95 13.19
C ALA A 56 -48.34 -29.69 12.33
N CYS A 57 -47.04 -29.48 12.56
CA CYS A 57 -45.96 -30.20 11.88
C CYS A 57 -45.95 -31.71 12.18
N LEU A 58 -46.47 -32.11 13.34
CA LEU A 58 -46.57 -33.52 13.75
C LEU A 58 -47.92 -34.16 13.38
N GLY A 59 -48.97 -33.36 13.14
CA GLY A 59 -50.31 -33.83 12.81
C GLY A 59 -50.52 -34.18 11.34
N SER A 60 -49.80 -33.53 10.41
CA SER A 60 -50.05 -33.66 8.97
C SER A 60 -49.54 -34.96 8.33
N HIS A 61 -48.64 -35.70 8.98
CA HIS A 61 -48.07 -36.94 8.41
C HIS A 61 -48.76 -38.24 8.83
N PHE A 62 -49.67 -38.22 9.82
CA PHE A 62 -50.26 -39.44 10.38
C PHE A 62 -51.72 -39.69 9.99
N PHE A 63 -52.42 -38.72 9.40
CA PHE A 63 -53.85 -38.86 9.06
C PHE A 63 -54.13 -39.19 7.57
N ASP A 64 -53.10 -39.30 6.72
CA ASP A 64 -53.27 -39.50 5.27
C ASP A 64 -53.04 -40.94 4.76
N LEU A 65 -52.88 -41.92 5.64
CA LEU A 65 -52.96 -43.33 5.23
C LEU A 65 -54.06 -44.05 6.00
N ASN A 66 -55.08 -44.47 5.24
CA ASN A 66 -56.26 -45.27 5.62
C ASN A 66 -57.55 -44.49 5.90
N GLN A 67 -57.99 -43.66 4.94
CA GLN A 67 -59.43 -43.56 4.69
C GLN A 67 -59.86 -44.63 3.71
N ASP A 68 -60.14 -45.83 4.21
CA ASP A 68 -61.02 -46.76 3.50
C ASP A 68 -62.34 -46.88 4.27
N LYS A 69 -63.43 -46.72 3.51
CA LYS A 69 -64.77 -46.40 4.00
C LYS A 69 -65.41 -47.62 4.68
N LYS A 70 -65.82 -47.50 5.95
CA LYS A 70 -67.01 -48.21 6.44
C LYS A 70 -67.69 -47.50 7.61
N LEU A 71 -69.00 -47.39 7.46
CA LEU A 71 -70.01 -46.77 8.32
C LEU A 71 -70.14 -47.42 9.71
N LEU A 72 -70.66 -46.62 10.67
CA LEU A 72 -71.21 -46.92 12.00
C LEU A 72 -70.26 -47.12 13.20
N GLN A 73 -69.99 -46.05 13.96
CA GLN A 73 -70.26 -45.89 15.42
C GLN A 73 -69.66 -44.54 15.90
N PRO A 74 -70.28 -43.80 16.84
CA PRO A 74 -69.57 -42.76 17.57
C PRO A 74 -68.48 -43.43 18.43
N PRO A 75 -67.20 -43.03 18.33
CA PRO A 75 -66.15 -43.65 19.12
C PRO A 75 -66.34 -43.35 20.61
N PRO A 76 -66.00 -44.30 21.50
CA PRO A 76 -66.12 -44.15 22.95
C PRO A 76 -65.20 -43.02 23.46
N PRO A 77 -65.57 -42.31 24.54
CA PRO A 77 -64.69 -41.35 25.17
C PRO A 77 -63.55 -42.11 25.85
N GLU A 78 -62.32 -41.62 25.69
CA GLU A 78 -61.11 -42.10 26.39
C GLU A 78 -60.47 -43.38 25.84
N ALA A 79 -60.13 -43.39 24.55
CA ALA A 79 -58.90 -44.07 24.14
C ALA A 79 -57.74 -43.09 24.31
N HIS A 80 -56.89 -43.30 25.33
CA HIS A 80 -55.58 -42.64 25.42
C HIS A 80 -54.82 -42.95 24.13
N ASP A 81 -54.84 -42.03 23.16
CA ASP A 81 -54.05 -42.16 21.95
C ASP A 81 -52.58 -41.92 22.33
N PRO A 82 -51.74 -42.98 22.40
CA PRO A 82 -50.34 -42.81 22.76
C PRO A 82 -49.60 -41.90 21.77
N ALA A 83 -50.09 -41.78 20.54
CA ALA A 83 -49.55 -40.84 19.56
C ALA A 83 -49.94 -39.38 19.87
N ALA A 84 -51.10 -39.13 20.48
CA ALA A 84 -51.48 -37.80 20.96
C ALA A 84 -50.63 -37.37 22.17
N GLU A 85 -50.41 -38.27 23.13
CA GLU A 85 -49.56 -38.02 24.29
C GLU A 85 -48.11 -37.75 23.90
N LEU A 86 -47.57 -38.54 22.95
CA LEU A 86 -46.23 -38.33 22.42
C LEU A 86 -46.12 -36.99 21.71
N ARG A 87 -47.07 -36.63 20.84
CA ARG A 87 -47.11 -35.30 20.19
C ARG A 87 -47.14 -34.17 21.20
N GLU A 88 -47.90 -34.31 22.27
CA GLU A 88 -47.99 -33.31 23.34
C GLU A 88 -46.66 -33.19 24.10
N ALA A 89 -46.01 -34.30 24.44
CA ALA A 89 -44.71 -34.33 25.10
C ALA A 89 -43.62 -33.68 24.23
N TYR A 90 -43.59 -33.96 22.92
CA TYR A 90 -42.68 -33.33 21.97
C TYR A 90 -42.95 -31.84 21.81
N ALA A 91 -44.22 -31.42 21.75
CA ALA A 91 -44.58 -30.00 21.68
C ALA A 91 -44.16 -29.25 22.95
N ARG A 92 -44.40 -29.82 24.13
CA ARG A 92 -43.95 -29.24 25.41
C ARG A 92 -42.42 -29.15 25.48
N ASN A 93 -41.70 -30.21 25.11
CA ASN A 93 -40.24 -30.20 25.13
C ASN A 93 -39.64 -29.25 24.06
N GLY A 94 -40.28 -29.13 22.89
CA GLY A 94 -39.91 -28.16 21.87
C GLY A 94 -40.08 -26.72 22.36
N MET A 95 -41.18 -26.43 23.06
CA MET A 95 -41.40 -25.11 23.66
C MET A 95 -40.39 -24.78 24.76
N THR A 96 -40.10 -25.72 25.67
CA THR A 96 -39.13 -25.48 26.75
C THR A 96 -37.74 -25.26 26.17
N LEU A 97 -37.33 -26.04 25.16
CA LEU A 97 -36.06 -25.85 24.47
C LEU A 97 -36.01 -24.50 23.76
N HIS A 98 -37.08 -24.13 23.04
CA HIS A 98 -37.15 -22.84 22.35
C HIS A 98 -37.10 -21.67 23.34
N ALA A 99 -37.88 -21.72 24.42
CA ALA A 99 -37.86 -20.70 25.47
C ALA A 99 -36.46 -20.54 26.09
N ALA A 100 -35.81 -21.66 26.44
CA ALA A 100 -34.45 -21.66 26.96
C ALA A 100 -33.42 -21.12 25.95
N ALA A 101 -33.59 -21.43 24.67
CA ALA A 101 -32.71 -20.92 23.61
C ALA A 101 -32.87 -19.40 23.41
N VAL A 102 -34.11 -18.90 23.40
CA VAL A 102 -34.41 -17.46 23.29
C VAL A 102 -33.86 -16.71 24.50
N GLU A 103 -34.07 -17.24 25.72
CA GLU A 103 -33.52 -16.64 26.93
C GLU A 103 -31.99 -16.56 26.89
N LYS A 104 -31.31 -17.64 26.49
CA LYS A 104 -29.84 -17.64 26.30
C LYS A 104 -29.40 -16.62 25.26
N LEU A 105 -30.15 -16.47 24.16
CA LEU A 105 -29.83 -15.51 23.10
C LEU A 105 -29.98 -14.06 23.61
N ILE A 106 -31.06 -13.76 24.34
CA ILE A 106 -31.27 -12.43 24.94
C ILE A 106 -30.16 -12.13 25.95
N ASN A 107 -29.82 -13.08 26.82
CA ASN A 107 -28.75 -12.91 27.80
C ASN A 107 -27.39 -12.68 27.13
N ALA A 108 -27.03 -13.51 26.14
CA ALA A 108 -25.80 -13.33 25.37
C ALA A 108 -25.77 -11.99 24.62
N HIS A 109 -26.91 -11.54 24.07
CA HIS A 109 -26.99 -10.25 23.40
C HIS A 109 -26.77 -9.09 24.39
N SER A 110 -27.39 -9.17 25.57
CA SER A 110 -27.19 -8.16 26.62
C SER A 110 -25.74 -8.11 27.10
N GLU A 111 -25.08 -9.26 27.22
CA GLU A 111 -23.67 -9.34 27.58
C GLU A 111 -22.79 -8.71 26.50
N VAL A 112 -23.00 -9.04 25.22
CA VAL A 112 -22.26 -8.46 24.10
C VAL A 112 -22.44 -6.93 24.07
N GLN A 113 -23.67 -6.43 24.24
CA GLN A 113 -23.92 -4.99 24.31
C GLN A 113 -23.21 -4.31 25.49
N SER A 114 -23.20 -4.95 26.67
CA SER A 114 -22.44 -4.45 27.81
C SER A 114 -20.93 -4.39 27.54
N ARG A 115 -20.39 -5.36 26.78
CA ARG A 115 -18.98 -5.38 26.37
C ARG A 115 -18.66 -4.33 25.32
N ILE A 116 -19.57 -4.08 24.37
CA ILE A 116 -19.41 -3.04 23.35
C ILE A 116 -19.40 -1.66 24.00
N THR A 117 -20.35 -1.38 24.89
CA THR A 117 -20.42 -0.09 25.60
C THR A 117 -19.19 0.13 26.48
N ARG A 118 -18.76 -0.90 27.22
CA ARG A 118 -17.50 -0.86 27.98
C ARG A 118 -16.30 -0.57 27.09
N PHE A 119 -16.14 -1.30 25.98
CA PHE A 119 -15.03 -1.09 25.06
C PHE A 119 -15.04 0.33 24.45
N SER A 120 -16.22 0.85 24.13
CA SER A 120 -16.38 2.22 23.63
C SER A 120 -15.93 3.25 24.67
N ASN A 121 -16.35 3.08 25.93
CA ASN A 121 -15.95 3.96 27.02
C ASN A 121 -14.44 3.88 27.29
N ASP A 122 -13.87 2.68 27.34
CA ASP A 122 -12.43 2.45 27.55
C ASP A 122 -11.61 3.05 26.42
N SER A 123 -12.07 2.91 25.16
CA SER A 123 -11.42 3.50 23.98
C SER A 123 -11.49 5.03 24.00
N ALA A 124 -12.64 5.61 24.37
CA ALA A 124 -12.81 7.06 24.48
C ALA A 124 -11.93 7.64 25.61
N ALA A 125 -11.88 6.97 26.76
CA ALA A 125 -11.02 7.36 27.88
C ALA A 125 -9.53 7.31 27.49
N THR A 126 -9.10 6.23 26.83
CA THR A 126 -7.73 6.08 26.33
C THR A 126 -7.38 7.16 25.32
N LEU A 127 -8.27 7.44 24.36
CA LEU A 127 -8.06 8.50 23.36
C LEU A 127 -7.95 9.88 24.02
N SER A 128 -8.80 10.16 24.99
CA SER A 128 -8.73 11.40 25.78
C SER A 128 -7.40 11.51 26.52
N GLN A 129 -6.92 10.42 27.13
CA GLN A 129 -5.63 10.39 27.82
C GLN A 129 -4.46 10.62 26.85
N CYS A 130 -4.48 9.97 25.69
CA CYS A 130 -3.47 10.18 24.65
C CYS A 130 -3.47 11.64 24.18
N ASN A 131 -4.64 12.22 23.90
CA ASN A 131 -4.75 13.61 23.48
C ASN A 131 -4.20 14.57 24.55
N ALA A 132 -4.54 14.34 25.82
CA ALA A 132 -4.00 15.13 26.93
C ALA A 132 -2.48 14.99 27.04
N LEU A 133 -1.93 13.79 26.87
CA LEU A 133 -0.49 13.55 26.87
C LEU A 133 0.18 14.28 25.69
N TYR A 134 -0.39 14.17 24.49
CA TYR A 134 0.10 14.88 23.31
C TYR A 134 0.09 16.39 23.52
N SER A 135 -0.98 16.98 24.07
CA SER A 135 -1.00 18.42 24.35
C SER A 135 0.03 18.81 25.43
N ASN A 136 0.16 17.99 26.48
CA ASN A 136 1.10 18.23 27.59
C ASN A 136 2.56 18.12 27.16
N ILE A 137 2.87 17.35 26.11
CA ILE A 137 4.23 17.22 25.57
C ILE A 137 4.46 18.21 24.43
N ALA A 138 3.56 18.25 23.46
CA ALA A 138 3.72 19.04 22.24
C ALA A 138 3.76 20.54 22.54
N TYR A 139 2.89 21.05 23.42
CA TYR A 139 2.87 22.49 23.70
C TYR A 139 4.16 22.98 24.37
N PRO A 140 4.63 22.40 25.49
CA PRO A 140 5.89 22.81 26.10
C PRO A 140 7.07 22.68 25.15
N LEU A 141 7.17 21.58 24.39
CA LEU A 141 8.23 21.41 23.39
C LEU A 141 8.16 22.49 22.31
N SER A 142 6.97 22.76 21.78
CA SER A 142 6.78 23.79 20.74
C SER A 142 7.13 25.18 21.24
N ALA A 143 6.85 25.47 22.52
CA ALA A 143 7.12 26.74 23.18
C ALA A 143 8.55 26.83 23.75
N THR A 144 9.31 25.73 23.76
CA THR A 144 10.71 25.79 24.18
C THR A 144 11.48 26.68 23.23
N LEU A 145 12.31 27.53 23.84
CA LEU A 145 13.08 28.54 23.16
C LEU A 145 14.42 27.94 22.77
N CYS A 146 14.76 28.01 21.49
CA CYS A 146 16.05 27.57 21.00
C CYS A 146 17.08 28.69 21.14
N HIS A 147 18.21 28.35 21.74
CA HIS A 147 19.40 29.18 21.78
C HIS A 147 20.46 28.51 20.94
N ASP A 148 20.50 28.89 19.67
CA ASP A 148 21.58 28.55 18.77
C ASP A 148 22.34 29.84 18.45
N ASN A 149 23.66 29.80 18.37
CA ASN A 149 24.47 30.96 18.04
C ASN A 149 24.35 31.35 16.56
N THR A 150 23.78 30.48 15.72
CA THR A 150 23.64 30.69 14.28
C THR A 150 22.26 31.21 13.85
N HIS A 151 21.24 31.11 14.72
CA HIS A 151 19.86 31.49 14.41
C HIS A 151 19.28 32.45 15.45
N PRO A 152 18.34 33.34 15.06
CA PRO A 152 17.67 34.21 16.02
C PRO A 152 16.90 33.39 17.05
N ARG A 153 16.98 33.82 18.31
CA ARG A 153 16.31 33.17 19.45
C ARG A 153 14.81 33.15 19.23
N ALA A 154 14.28 31.99 18.87
CA ALA A 154 12.86 31.78 18.62
C ALA A 154 12.41 30.43 19.21
N THR A 155 11.11 30.19 19.21
CA THR A 155 10.55 28.92 19.68
C THR A 155 10.82 27.79 18.67
N ILE A 156 10.86 26.54 19.12
CA ILE A 156 10.93 25.38 18.21
C ILE A 156 9.79 25.44 17.17
N ALA A 157 8.59 25.84 17.58
CA ALA A 157 7.44 25.99 16.69
C ALA A 157 7.72 26.93 15.51
N THR A 158 8.32 28.09 15.80
CA THR A 158 8.66 29.09 14.78
C THR A 158 9.74 28.58 13.83
N HIS A 159 10.82 27.98 14.33
CA HIS A 159 11.86 27.40 13.48
C HIS A 159 11.31 26.29 12.57
N LEU A 160 10.47 25.39 13.11
CA LEU A 160 9.84 24.34 12.31
C LEU A 160 8.86 24.91 11.28
N SER A 161 8.13 25.97 11.63
CA SER A 161 7.24 26.64 10.68
C SER A 161 8.02 27.27 9.53
N ASP A 162 9.16 27.89 9.81
CA ASP A 162 9.96 28.54 8.79
C ASP A 162 10.67 27.51 7.91
N LEU A 163 11.22 26.44 8.50
CA LEU A 163 11.75 25.30 7.75
C LEU A 163 10.69 24.68 6.81
N LYS A 164 9.44 24.55 7.27
CA LYS A 164 8.34 24.07 6.41
C LYS A 164 8.08 24.99 5.22
N LYS A 165 8.14 26.31 5.42
CA LYS A 165 7.98 27.29 4.34
C LYS A 165 9.17 27.22 3.37
N GLU A 166 10.38 27.07 3.87
CA GLU A 166 11.59 26.91 3.05
C GLU A 166 11.52 25.64 2.21
N ILE A 167 11.09 24.51 2.79
CA ILE A 167 10.87 23.27 2.05
C ILE A 167 9.80 23.45 0.98
N ALA A 168 8.71 24.16 1.28
CA ALA A 168 7.66 24.45 0.29
C ALA A 168 8.21 25.29 -0.88
N ARG A 169 8.95 26.36 -0.58
CA ARG A 169 9.61 27.21 -1.57
C ARG A 169 10.61 26.43 -2.43
N ALA A 170 11.42 25.57 -1.81
CA ALA A 170 12.39 24.73 -2.52
C ALA A 170 11.69 23.75 -3.47
N ARG A 171 10.54 23.20 -3.07
CA ARG A 171 9.73 22.33 -3.95
C ARG A 171 9.16 23.09 -5.14
N GLU A 172 8.62 24.28 -4.91
CA GLU A 172 8.14 25.15 -5.99
C GLU A 172 9.27 25.49 -6.98
N GLU A 173 10.46 25.79 -6.45
CA GLU A 173 11.62 26.09 -7.27
C GLU A 173 12.10 24.90 -8.10
N ILE A 174 12.09 23.69 -7.53
CA ILE A 174 12.39 22.45 -8.29
C ILE A 174 11.40 22.30 -9.45
N VAL A 175 10.09 22.47 -9.19
CA VAL A 175 9.07 22.37 -10.25
C VAL A 175 9.30 23.42 -11.34
N ARG A 176 9.62 24.67 -10.97
CA ARG A 176 9.95 25.74 -11.91
C ARG A 176 11.16 25.37 -12.78
N LEU A 177 12.25 24.91 -12.15
CA LEU A 177 13.46 24.50 -12.85
C LEU A 177 13.24 23.28 -13.77
N THR A 178 12.42 22.32 -13.36
CA THR A 178 12.02 21.20 -14.21
C THR A 178 11.27 21.70 -15.45
N HIS A 179 10.36 22.65 -15.29
CA HIS A 179 9.64 23.22 -16.43
C HIS A 179 10.57 23.98 -17.39
N GLU A 180 11.53 24.74 -16.87
CA GLU A 180 12.54 25.45 -17.66
C GLU A 180 13.47 24.49 -18.39
N TRP A 181 13.90 23.43 -17.72
CA TRP A 181 14.66 22.35 -18.33
C TRP A 181 13.90 21.70 -19.50
N ASP A 182 12.64 21.33 -19.30
CA ASP A 182 11.81 20.73 -20.34
C ASP A 182 11.60 21.68 -21.53
N ALA A 183 11.45 22.99 -21.25
CA ALA A 183 11.34 24.00 -22.30
C ALA A 183 12.66 24.13 -23.09
N CYS A 184 13.80 24.10 -22.41
CA CYS A 184 15.12 24.09 -23.03
C CYS A 184 15.29 22.85 -23.93
N CYS A 185 15.01 21.65 -23.42
CA CYS A 185 15.09 20.41 -24.20
C CYS A 185 14.18 20.45 -25.45
N ARG A 186 12.96 20.99 -25.33
CA ARG A 186 12.08 21.19 -26.51
C ARG A 186 12.69 22.17 -27.52
N SER A 187 13.22 23.30 -27.05
CA SER A 187 13.84 24.30 -27.94
C SER A 187 15.07 23.74 -28.65
N GLU A 188 15.90 22.98 -27.93
CA GLU A 188 17.07 22.31 -28.50
C GLU A 188 16.64 21.27 -29.54
N ALA A 189 15.62 20.46 -29.26
CA ALA A 189 15.10 19.48 -30.21
C ALA A 189 14.57 20.12 -31.50
N GLU A 190 13.86 21.25 -31.40
CA GLU A 190 13.40 21.99 -32.59
C GLU A 190 14.56 22.59 -33.38
N VAL A 191 15.58 23.15 -32.71
CA VAL A 191 16.79 23.66 -33.39
C VAL A 191 17.54 22.53 -34.10
N TRP A 192 17.68 21.36 -33.47
CA TRP A 192 18.29 20.19 -34.11
C TRP A 192 17.50 19.71 -35.32
N LYS A 193 16.18 19.73 -35.24
CA LYS A 193 15.29 19.36 -36.35
C LYS A 193 15.39 20.35 -37.50
N ASP A 194 15.47 21.64 -37.21
CA ASP A 194 15.68 22.70 -38.21
C ASP A 194 17.05 22.56 -38.88
N LEU A 195 18.11 22.31 -38.10
CA LEU A 195 19.46 22.07 -38.63
C LEU A 195 19.49 20.83 -39.54
N ASN A 196 18.85 19.73 -39.13
CA ASN A 196 18.81 18.51 -39.95
C ASN A 196 18.05 18.74 -41.26
N ARG A 197 16.93 19.49 -41.20
CA ARG A 197 16.19 19.88 -42.40
C ARG A 197 17.02 20.74 -43.34
N ASP A 198 17.81 21.68 -42.81
CA ASP A 198 18.70 22.53 -43.63
C ASP A 198 19.82 21.72 -44.30
N LEU A 199 20.38 20.72 -43.59
CA LEU A 199 21.36 19.78 -44.15
C LEU A 199 20.73 18.90 -45.25
N ASP A 200 19.54 18.35 -45.01
CA ASP A 200 18.80 17.55 -45.99
C ASP A 200 18.48 18.35 -47.26
N ASN A 201 18.12 19.63 -47.11
CA ASN A 201 17.84 20.55 -48.22
C ASN A 201 19.12 20.95 -48.98
N GLN A 202 20.28 21.07 -48.32
CA GLN A 202 21.57 21.32 -48.99
C GLN A 202 22.09 20.09 -49.73
N GLY A 203 21.88 18.88 -49.20
CA GLY A 203 22.25 17.62 -49.86
C GLY A 203 21.50 17.38 -51.18
N GLN A 204 20.25 17.86 -51.30
CA GLN A 204 19.48 17.75 -52.55
C GLN A 204 19.88 18.77 -53.63
N ALA A 205 20.54 19.87 -53.28
CA ALA A 205 21.00 20.88 -54.25
C ALA A 205 22.43 20.63 -54.78
N ALA A 206 23.19 19.73 -54.16
CA ALA A 206 24.62 19.55 -54.40
C ALA A 206 25.00 18.09 -54.71
N ALA A 207 24.23 17.39 -55.57
CA ALA A 207 24.47 15.99 -55.90
C ALA A 207 25.72 15.70 -56.78
N GLU A 208 26.71 16.59 -56.86
CA GLU A 208 27.91 16.40 -57.69
C GLU A 208 29.28 16.55 -56.97
N PRO A 209 29.50 17.32 -55.87
CA PRO A 209 30.78 17.30 -55.14
C PRO A 209 30.81 16.41 -53.88
N GLU A 210 29.68 15.82 -53.47
CA GLU A 210 29.50 15.13 -52.17
C GLU A 210 30.44 13.91 -51.96
N ASN A 211 30.90 13.29 -53.04
CA ASN A 211 31.75 12.10 -52.96
C ASN A 211 33.18 12.41 -52.46
N GLU A 212 33.73 13.60 -52.74
CA GLU A 212 35.06 13.98 -52.25
C GLU A 212 35.02 14.52 -50.82
N ALA A 213 34.03 15.36 -50.49
CA ALA A 213 33.85 15.88 -49.15
C ALA A 213 33.55 14.78 -48.13
N SER A 214 32.72 13.79 -48.49
CA SER A 214 32.43 12.63 -47.65
C SER A 214 33.66 11.72 -47.46
N LYS A 215 34.48 11.54 -48.50
CA LYS A 215 35.76 10.80 -48.37
C LYS A 215 36.74 11.51 -47.45
N MET A 216 36.87 12.83 -47.56
CA MET A 216 37.75 13.63 -46.70
C MET A 216 37.27 13.64 -45.24
N ALA A 217 35.95 13.75 -45.01
CA ALA A 217 35.36 13.67 -43.67
C ALA A 217 35.57 12.29 -43.02
N ASN A 218 35.43 11.21 -43.79
CA ASN A 218 35.69 9.86 -43.31
C ASN A 218 37.18 9.62 -43.01
N ALA A 219 38.09 10.17 -43.84
CA ALA A 219 39.52 10.10 -43.59
C ALA A 219 39.91 10.84 -42.30
N PHE A 220 39.36 12.04 -42.08
CA PHE A 220 39.57 12.81 -40.85
C PHE A 220 39.02 12.07 -39.62
N LYS A 221 37.83 11.45 -39.74
CA LYS A 221 37.26 10.64 -38.67
C LYS A 221 38.17 9.47 -38.29
N THR A 222 38.69 8.75 -39.27
CA THR A 222 39.62 7.63 -39.01
C THR A 222 40.92 8.12 -38.38
N GLU A 223 41.46 9.26 -38.81
CA GLU A 223 42.65 9.86 -38.22
C GLU A 223 42.41 10.27 -36.76
N ALA A 224 41.26 10.91 -36.47
CA ALA A 224 40.88 11.29 -35.11
C ALA A 224 40.73 10.07 -34.20
N GLU A 225 40.09 8.99 -34.67
CA GLU A 225 39.98 7.74 -33.93
C GLU A 225 41.35 7.10 -33.65
N ASP A 226 42.28 7.17 -34.60
CA ASP A 226 43.62 6.62 -34.44
C ASP A 226 44.47 7.46 -33.47
N ILE A 227 44.32 8.79 -33.48
CA ILE A 227 44.93 9.67 -32.47
C ILE A 227 44.41 9.32 -31.07
N VAL A 228 43.10 9.15 -30.92
CA VAL A 228 42.50 8.78 -29.62
C VAL A 228 43.04 7.44 -29.15
N LYS A 229 43.08 6.42 -30.02
CA LYS A 229 43.65 5.11 -29.68
C LYS A 229 45.13 5.21 -29.30
N ALA A 230 45.93 6.00 -30.03
CA ALA A 230 47.34 6.21 -29.72
C ALA A 230 47.51 6.89 -28.35
N LYS A 231 46.70 7.90 -28.04
CA LYS A 231 46.74 8.61 -26.75
C LYS A 231 46.28 7.74 -25.58
N CYS A 232 45.24 6.93 -25.76
CA CYS A 232 44.81 5.97 -24.74
C CYS A 232 45.91 4.93 -24.44
N ARG A 233 46.65 4.46 -25.45
CA ARG A 233 47.79 3.57 -25.23
C ARG A 233 48.91 4.25 -24.44
N GLN A 234 49.27 5.49 -24.81
CA GLN A 234 50.27 6.27 -24.07
C GLN A 234 49.89 6.46 -22.60
N LEU A 235 48.62 6.74 -22.31
CA LEU A 235 48.15 6.85 -20.93
C LEU A 235 48.27 5.53 -20.16
N GLY A 236 47.98 4.39 -20.79
CA GLY A 236 48.14 3.07 -20.18
C GLY A 236 49.60 2.72 -19.88
N ASP A 237 50.54 3.11 -20.74
CA ASP A 237 51.98 2.92 -20.50
C ASP A 237 52.46 3.77 -19.31
N ILE A 238 52.02 5.04 -19.23
CA ILE A 238 52.32 5.94 -18.10
C ILE A 238 51.75 5.39 -16.79
N GLU A 239 50.51 4.91 -16.79
CA GLU A 239 49.89 4.33 -15.59
C GLU A 239 50.67 3.09 -15.10
N LYS A 240 51.14 2.27 -16.03
CA LYS A 240 51.93 1.08 -15.70
C LYS A 240 53.29 1.44 -15.09
N GLU A 241 53.97 2.45 -15.64
CA GLU A 241 55.22 2.97 -15.10
C GLU A 241 55.02 3.57 -13.71
N PHE A 242 54.01 4.43 -13.54
CA PHE A 242 53.70 5.05 -12.25
C PHE A 242 53.35 4.01 -11.17
N LYS A 243 52.64 2.94 -11.54
CA LYS A 243 52.35 1.82 -10.64
C LYS A 243 53.62 1.08 -10.22
N ALA A 244 54.57 0.88 -11.14
CA ALA A 244 55.85 0.25 -10.84
C ALA A 244 56.69 1.13 -9.89
N ASP A 245 56.71 2.45 -10.12
CA ASP A 245 57.42 3.40 -9.26
C ASP A 245 56.85 3.45 -7.85
N ILE A 246 55.52 3.49 -7.70
CA ILE A 246 54.88 3.42 -6.37
C ILE A 246 55.26 2.13 -5.66
N GLN A 247 55.25 0.99 -6.36
CA GLN A 247 55.61 -0.29 -5.76
C GLN A 247 57.09 -0.32 -5.35
N ALA A 248 57.98 0.23 -6.17
CA ALA A 248 59.41 0.33 -5.87
C ALA A 248 59.67 1.23 -4.65
N GLU A 249 59.05 2.42 -4.60
CA GLU A 249 59.22 3.35 -3.48
C GLU A 249 58.58 2.80 -2.20
N THR A 250 57.44 2.12 -2.29
CA THR A 250 56.81 1.44 -1.15
C THR A 250 57.74 0.35 -0.58
N LEU A 251 58.35 -0.46 -1.45
CA LEU A 251 59.29 -1.51 -1.04
C LEU A 251 60.55 -0.91 -0.39
N LYS A 252 61.05 0.20 -0.93
CA LYS A 252 62.19 0.95 -0.38
C LYS A 252 61.87 1.56 0.98
N MET A 253 60.68 2.13 1.17
CA MET A 253 60.22 2.60 2.49
C MET A 253 60.18 1.44 3.49
N MET A 254 59.58 0.30 3.13
CA MET A 254 59.56 -0.89 3.98
C MET A 254 60.97 -1.36 4.35
N GLN A 255 61.91 -1.38 3.41
CA GLN A 255 63.30 -1.76 3.69
C GLN A 255 63.97 -0.77 4.64
N ASN A 256 63.78 0.53 4.45
CA ASN A 256 64.34 1.54 5.35
C ASN A 256 63.79 1.39 6.79
N PHE A 257 62.50 1.04 6.95
CA PHE A 257 61.92 0.77 8.28
C PHE A 257 62.39 -0.55 8.91
N CYS A 258 62.90 -1.51 8.14
CA CYS A 258 63.44 -2.77 8.65
C CYS A 258 64.95 -2.74 8.92
N VAL A 259 65.65 -1.65 8.62
CA VAL A 259 67.11 -1.49 8.82
C VAL A 259 67.45 -0.65 10.08
N ASP A 260 66.44 -0.04 10.72
CA ASP A 260 66.59 0.77 11.94
C ASP A 260 66.39 -0.02 13.27
N GLU A 261 66.65 -1.34 13.30
CA GLU A 261 66.81 -2.15 14.54
C GLU A 261 68.24 -2.69 14.71
#